data_AF-A0A7M7GMN9-F1
#
_entry.id   AF-A0A7M7GMN9-F1
#
_cell.length_a   1.000
_cell.length_b   1.000
_cell.length_c   1.000
_cell.angle_alpha   90.00
_cell.angle_beta   90.00
_cell.angle_gamma   90.00
#
_symmetry.space_group_name_H-M   'P 1'
#
loop_
_entity.id
_entity.type
_entity.pdbx_description
1 polymer ?
#
loop_
_entity_poly.entity_id
_entity_poly.type
_entity_poly.pdbx_seq_one_letter_code
_entity_poly.pdbx_strand_id
1 'polypeptide(L)'
;MVKIAVLGCGLMGTKIAGCMAYHGHRVKIFDVNASALGTVQEILDQDKEDLHRDGLMTHHKFLGQVLCMSRLEDTVEDAEFIFEAVIEDIDVKKELFERLTQMCKPDAIIGSNSLQCNIDDIAERANCKERIMNLRFLHPVYTIPEVEITTTRHTTPDNVEKVRQLLEKMGKTLFYRSGKEPLILSDIQIASRKLARRKQILRQRGLAGFPLNDVPGLGHDGNTTPMQDDDCATSNDSDCAICMDRKRDCLLCPCHHLVTCHECAKSLVNRQDSCPICRKEISEIIRVYTA
;
A
#
# COMPACT_ATOMS: atom_id res chain seq x y z
N MET A 1 0.77 -12.36 -15.65
CA MET A 1 1.66 -12.92 -14.61
C MET A 1 2.88 -12.03 -14.51
N VAL A 2 3.18 -11.50 -13.32
CA VAL A 2 4.29 -10.55 -13.09
C VAL A 2 5.42 -11.25 -12.33
N LYS A 3 6.67 -10.87 -12.60
CA LYS A 3 7.86 -11.36 -11.89
C LYS A 3 8.17 -10.46 -10.71
N ILE A 4 8.17 -11.03 -9.51
CA ILE A 4 8.30 -10.28 -8.25
C ILE A 4 9.48 -10.82 -7.46
N ALA A 5 10.30 -9.91 -6.92
CA ALA A 5 11.30 -10.24 -5.91
C ALA A 5 10.80 -9.81 -4.54
N VAL A 6 11.04 -10.63 -3.52
CA VAL A 6 10.83 -10.27 -2.11
C VAL A 6 12.12 -10.48 -1.34
N LEU A 7 12.54 -9.48 -0.58
CA LEU A 7 13.80 -9.47 0.16
C LEU A 7 13.51 -9.46 1.65
N GLY A 8 13.95 -10.49 2.36
CA GLY A 8 13.57 -10.77 3.74
C GLY A 8 12.56 -11.91 3.81
N CYS A 9 12.90 -12.96 4.56
CA CYS A 9 12.06 -14.14 4.84
C CYS A 9 11.45 -14.10 6.24
N GLY A 10 11.47 -12.94 6.91
CA GLY A 10 10.72 -12.71 8.13
C GLY A 10 9.19 -12.77 7.91
N LEU A 11 8.43 -12.48 8.96
CA LEU A 11 6.97 -12.57 8.91
C LEU A 11 6.37 -11.78 7.74
N MET A 12 6.70 -10.49 7.59
CA MET A 12 6.12 -9.67 6.52
C MET A 12 6.54 -10.14 5.13
N GLY A 13 7.83 -10.37 4.90
CA GLY A 13 8.33 -10.79 3.59
C GLY A 13 7.71 -12.10 3.11
N THR A 14 7.63 -13.13 3.97
CA THR A 14 7.00 -14.40 3.61
C THR A 14 5.51 -14.24 3.31
N LYS A 15 4.77 -13.41 4.09
CA LYS A 15 3.35 -13.15 3.83
C LYS A 15 3.11 -12.31 2.58
N ILE A 16 3.99 -11.37 2.25
CA ILE A 16 3.96 -10.61 1.00
C ILE A 16 4.21 -11.56 -0.17
N ALA A 17 5.25 -12.39 -0.12
CA ALA A 17 5.56 -13.37 -1.16
C ALA A 17 4.39 -14.34 -1.40
N GLY A 18 3.82 -14.87 -0.32
CA GLY A 18 2.64 -15.73 -0.39
C GLY A 18 1.41 -15.02 -0.96
N CYS A 19 1.16 -13.76 -0.58
CA CYS A 19 0.05 -12.97 -1.13
C CYS A 19 0.20 -12.73 -2.64
N MET A 20 1.42 -12.46 -3.11
CA MET A 20 1.69 -12.30 -4.55
C MET A 20 1.51 -13.63 -5.31
N ALA A 21 1.99 -14.74 -4.76
CA ALA A 21 1.80 -16.06 -5.35
C ALA A 21 0.33 -16.50 -5.35
N TYR A 22 -0.42 -16.18 -4.28
CA TYR A 22 -1.86 -16.42 -4.21
C TYR A 22 -2.62 -15.77 -5.39
N HIS A 23 -2.19 -14.58 -5.82
CA HIS A 23 -2.76 -13.87 -6.98
C HIS A 23 -2.12 -14.24 -8.34
N GLY A 24 -1.37 -15.35 -8.43
CA GLY A 24 -0.88 -15.87 -9.71
C GLY A 24 0.41 -15.22 -10.21
N HIS A 25 1.20 -14.61 -9.32
CA HIS A 25 2.50 -14.06 -9.68
C HIS A 25 3.64 -15.04 -9.43
N ARG A 26 4.75 -14.85 -10.16
CA ARG A 26 5.98 -15.62 -9.96
C ARG A 26 6.86 -14.84 -9.01
N VAL A 27 7.13 -15.41 -7.84
CA VAL A 27 7.88 -14.75 -6.78
C VAL A 27 9.21 -15.45 -6.57
N LYS A 28 10.30 -14.69 -6.56
CA LYS A 28 11.59 -15.09 -6.03
C LYS A 28 11.77 -14.44 -4.66
N ILE A 29 12.11 -15.21 -3.64
CA ILE A 29 12.33 -14.70 -2.28
C ILE A 29 13.77 -15.00 -1.84
N PHE A 30 14.40 -14.05 -1.16
CA PHE A 30 15.77 -14.17 -0.68
C PHE A 30 15.91 -13.63 0.76
N ASP A 31 16.76 -14.26 1.55
CA ASP A 31 17.24 -13.77 2.83
C ASP A 31 18.71 -14.19 3.00
N VAL A 32 19.50 -13.37 3.68
CA VAL A 32 20.88 -13.72 4.04
C VAL A 32 20.91 -14.86 5.07
N ASN A 33 19.84 -15.01 5.84
CA ASN A 33 19.68 -16.08 6.80
C ASN A 33 19.04 -17.32 6.15
N ALA A 34 19.86 -18.35 5.95
CA ALA A 34 19.42 -19.62 5.39
C ALA A 34 18.34 -20.33 6.22
N SER A 35 18.30 -20.14 7.55
CA SER A 35 17.26 -20.75 8.38
C SER A 35 15.89 -20.11 8.16
N ALA A 36 15.85 -18.79 7.94
CA ALA A 36 14.63 -18.07 7.58
C ALA A 36 14.11 -18.51 6.19
N LEU A 37 15.01 -18.69 5.22
CA LEU A 37 14.65 -19.25 3.91
C LEU A 37 14.08 -20.67 4.00
N GLY A 38 14.62 -21.50 4.91
CA GLY A 38 14.21 -22.89 5.11
C GLY A 38 12.77 -23.04 5.61
N THR A 39 12.24 -22.06 6.35
CA THR A 39 10.88 -22.11 6.91
C THR A 39 9.81 -21.53 5.99
N VAL A 40 10.20 -20.88 4.88
CA VAL A 40 9.26 -20.21 3.96
C VAL A 40 8.16 -21.16 3.49
N GLN A 41 8.51 -22.37 3.00
CA GLN A 41 7.51 -23.28 2.44
C GLN A 41 6.54 -23.79 3.50
N GLU A 42 7.02 -24.12 4.70
CA GLU A 42 6.18 -24.53 5.83
C GLU A 42 5.17 -23.43 6.20
N ILE A 43 5.62 -22.18 6.26
CA ILE A 43 4.74 -21.02 6.54
C ILE A 43 3.69 -20.84 5.43
N LEU A 44 4.09 -20.99 4.16
CA LEU A 44 3.17 -20.85 3.04
C LEU A 44 2.16 -22.01 2.97
N ASP A 45 2.55 -23.21 3.39
CA ASP A 45 1.63 -24.35 3.49
C ASP A 45 0.61 -24.13 4.61
N GLN A 46 1.05 -23.64 5.78
CA GLN A 46 0.12 -23.25 6.85
C GLN A 46 -0.84 -22.13 6.40
N ASP A 47 -0.34 -21.14 5.66
CA ASP A 47 -1.18 -20.08 5.10
C ASP A 47 -2.27 -20.63 4.18
N LYS A 48 -1.96 -21.62 3.33
CA LYS A 48 -2.95 -22.25 2.46
C LYS A 48 -4.05 -22.92 3.26
N GLU A 49 -3.69 -23.63 4.33
CA GLU A 49 -4.65 -24.28 5.23
C GLU A 49 -5.55 -23.24 5.91
N ASP A 50 -4.96 -22.18 6.46
CA ASP A 50 -5.68 -21.12 7.14
C ASP A 50 -6.65 -20.38 6.20
N LEU A 51 -6.18 -20.03 5.00
CA LEU A 51 -7.02 -19.38 3.98
C LEU A 51 -8.16 -20.27 3.50
N HIS A 52 -7.93 -21.59 3.41
CA HIS A 52 -8.97 -22.55 3.06
C HIS A 52 -10.01 -22.67 4.17
N ARG A 53 -9.56 -22.83 5.43
CA ARG A 53 -10.42 -22.89 6.61
C ARG A 53 -11.28 -21.63 6.77
N ASP A 54 -10.72 -20.46 6.48
CA ASP A 54 -11.42 -19.18 6.55
C ASP A 54 -12.35 -18.92 5.34
N GLY A 55 -12.35 -19.81 4.35
CA GLY A 55 -13.17 -19.74 3.13
C GLY A 55 -12.68 -18.69 2.13
N LEU A 56 -11.49 -18.13 2.35
CA LEU A 56 -10.87 -17.10 1.51
C LEU A 56 -10.28 -17.70 0.23
N MET A 57 -9.91 -18.98 0.26
CA MET A 57 -9.34 -19.69 -0.87
C MET A 57 -10.11 -20.98 -1.19
N THR A 58 -10.47 -21.17 -2.46
CA THR A 58 -11.18 -22.38 -2.94
C THR A 58 -10.25 -23.53 -3.29
N HIS A 59 -9.07 -23.23 -3.82
CA HIS A 59 -8.08 -24.23 -4.24
C HIS A 59 -7.06 -24.47 -3.13
N HIS A 60 -6.58 -25.69 -2.93
CA HIS A 60 -5.54 -25.96 -1.93
C HIS A 60 -4.13 -25.49 -2.33
N LYS A 61 -4.00 -24.80 -3.47
CA LYS A 61 -2.73 -24.30 -4.00
C LYS A 61 -2.88 -22.85 -4.42
N PHE A 62 -1.80 -22.10 -4.22
CA PHE A 62 -1.66 -20.79 -4.84
C PHE A 62 -1.58 -20.93 -6.36
N LEU A 63 -2.07 -19.90 -7.06
CA LEU A 63 -2.07 -19.86 -8.53
C LEU A 63 -0.66 -19.63 -9.09
N GLY A 64 0.19 -18.94 -8.33
CA GLY A 64 1.58 -18.66 -8.63
C GLY A 64 2.54 -19.56 -7.86
N GLN A 65 3.81 -19.14 -7.82
CA GLN A 65 4.88 -19.90 -7.16
C GLN A 65 5.82 -18.98 -6.39
N VAL A 66 6.35 -19.49 -5.28
CA VAL A 66 7.43 -18.86 -4.51
C VAL A 66 8.67 -19.72 -4.62
N LEU A 67 9.75 -19.14 -5.16
CA LEU A 67 11.05 -19.77 -5.33
C LEU A 67 12.02 -19.16 -4.31
N CYS A 68 12.52 -19.97 -3.38
CA CYS A 68 13.57 -19.57 -2.46
C CYS A 68 14.91 -19.54 -3.20
N MET A 69 15.55 -18.38 -3.23
CA MET A 69 16.81 -18.16 -3.93
C MET A 69 17.96 -18.11 -2.92
N SER A 70 19.15 -18.56 -3.34
CA SER A 70 20.36 -18.53 -2.51
C SER A 70 21.23 -17.29 -2.74
N ARG A 71 20.92 -16.47 -3.76
CA ARG A 71 21.70 -15.30 -4.16
C ARG A 71 20.78 -14.11 -4.42
N LEU A 72 21.21 -12.94 -3.98
CA LEU A 72 20.47 -11.70 -4.17
C LEU A 72 20.34 -11.35 -5.66
N GLU A 73 21.42 -11.50 -6.42
CA GLU A 73 21.48 -11.16 -7.86
C GLU A 73 20.42 -11.96 -8.64
N ASP A 74 20.43 -13.29 -8.48
CA ASP A 74 19.50 -14.22 -9.14
C ASP A 74 18.04 -13.93 -8.74
N THR A 75 17.81 -13.28 -7.60
CA THR A 75 16.47 -12.93 -7.09
C THR A 75 15.91 -11.71 -7.82
N VAL A 76 16.75 -10.73 -8.14
CA VAL A 76 16.29 -9.39 -8.59
C VAL A 76 16.54 -9.11 -10.07
N GLU A 77 17.41 -9.88 -10.73
CA GLU A 77 17.84 -9.66 -12.13
C GLU A 77 16.68 -9.52 -13.13
N ASP A 78 15.60 -10.30 -12.96
CA ASP A 78 14.48 -10.35 -13.90
C ASP A 78 13.15 -9.83 -13.31
N ALA A 79 13.20 -9.31 -12.08
CA ALA A 79 12.04 -8.80 -11.36
C ALA A 79 11.53 -7.48 -11.98
N GLU A 80 10.21 -7.35 -12.05
CA GLU A 80 9.51 -6.11 -12.44
C GLU A 80 9.14 -5.29 -11.19
N PHE A 81 8.86 -5.97 -10.08
CA PHE A 81 8.60 -5.36 -8.77
C PHE A 81 9.46 -6.04 -7.71
N ILE A 82 10.05 -5.25 -6.84
CA ILE A 82 10.90 -5.68 -5.73
C ILE A 82 10.29 -5.15 -4.44
N PHE A 83 9.97 -6.03 -3.50
CA PHE A 83 9.48 -5.68 -2.17
C PHE A 83 10.53 -6.02 -1.12
N GLU A 84 11.01 -5.02 -0.41
CA GLU A 84 11.96 -5.16 0.68
C GLU A 84 11.23 -5.20 2.03
N ALA A 85 11.51 -6.22 2.83
CA ALA A 85 10.98 -6.45 4.17
C ALA A 85 12.06 -7.06 5.07
N VAL A 86 13.27 -6.50 5.02
CA VAL A 86 14.41 -6.81 5.90
C VAL A 86 14.30 -6.05 7.23
N ILE A 87 15.26 -6.26 8.11
CA ILE A 87 15.34 -5.62 9.43
C ILE A 87 15.24 -4.09 9.35
N GLU A 88 14.65 -3.47 10.36
CA GLU A 88 14.52 -2.01 10.48
C GLU A 88 15.85 -1.37 10.92
N ASP A 89 16.84 -1.43 10.03
CA ASP A 89 18.14 -0.77 10.17
C ASP A 89 18.40 0.08 8.92
N ILE A 90 18.63 1.38 9.12
CA ILE A 90 18.75 2.35 8.03
C ILE A 90 20.01 2.13 7.18
N ASP A 91 21.13 1.73 7.79
CA ASP A 91 22.38 1.53 7.07
C ASP A 91 22.30 0.26 6.22
N VAL A 92 21.71 -0.81 6.77
CA VAL A 92 21.42 -2.04 6.02
C VAL A 92 20.50 -1.77 4.83
N LYS A 93 19.42 -1.00 5.02
CA LYS A 93 18.51 -0.66 3.93
C LYS A 93 19.18 0.25 2.88
N LYS A 94 19.98 1.24 3.28
CA LYS A 94 20.73 2.10 2.34
C LYS A 94 21.68 1.28 1.47
N GLU A 95 22.48 0.40 2.08
CA GLU A 95 23.41 -0.48 1.34
C GLU A 95 22.64 -1.42 0.39
N LEU A 96 21.53 -2.00 0.87
CA LEU A 96 20.71 -2.88 0.05
C LEU A 96 20.15 -2.12 -1.16
N PHE A 97 19.55 -0.95 -0.98
CA PHE A 97 18.95 -0.19 -2.07
C PHE A 97 20.00 0.32 -3.08
N GLU A 98 21.19 0.72 -2.61
CA GLU A 98 22.32 1.04 -3.48
C GLU A 98 22.65 -0.15 -4.41
N ARG A 99 22.86 -1.34 -3.83
CA ARG A 99 23.14 -2.57 -4.59
C ARG A 99 22.00 -2.95 -5.53
N LEU A 100 20.75 -2.91 -5.05
CA LEU A 100 19.57 -3.27 -5.84
C LEU A 100 19.50 -2.46 -7.13
N THR A 101 19.72 -1.15 -7.06
CA THR A 101 19.61 -0.30 -8.23
C THR A 101 20.68 -0.56 -9.31
N GLN A 102 21.75 -1.27 -8.97
CA GLN A 102 22.80 -1.71 -9.91
C GLN A 102 22.51 -3.07 -10.54
N MET A 103 21.76 -3.94 -9.84
CA MET A 103 21.58 -5.35 -10.22
C MET A 103 20.21 -5.65 -10.85
N CYS A 104 19.17 -4.90 -10.47
CA CYS A 104 17.83 -5.08 -11.03
C CYS A 104 17.67 -4.37 -12.37
N LYS A 105 16.57 -4.67 -13.07
CA LYS A 105 16.23 -3.96 -14.30
C LYS A 105 16.11 -2.45 -14.08
N PRO A 106 16.49 -1.62 -15.07
CA PRO A 106 16.37 -0.16 -15.00
C PRO A 106 14.95 0.33 -14.71
N ASP A 107 13.94 -0.42 -15.14
CA ASP A 107 12.52 -0.09 -15.02
C ASP A 107 11.80 -0.83 -13.86
N ALA A 108 12.52 -1.63 -13.07
CA ALA A 108 11.94 -2.33 -11.92
C ALA A 108 11.50 -1.34 -10.82
N ILE A 109 10.31 -1.53 -10.27
CA ILE A 109 9.82 -0.73 -9.15
C ILE A 109 10.30 -1.36 -7.83
N ILE A 110 10.79 -0.53 -6.90
CA ILE A 110 11.32 -0.98 -5.61
C ILE A 110 10.49 -0.37 -4.48
N GLY A 111 9.85 -1.23 -3.70
CA GLY A 111 9.04 -0.88 -2.54
C GLY A 111 9.70 -1.34 -1.23
N SER A 112 9.91 -0.44 -0.27
CA SER A 112 10.23 -0.84 1.11
C SER A 112 8.96 -1.08 1.92
N ASN A 113 8.94 -2.08 2.78
CA ASN A 113 7.89 -2.31 3.79
C ASN A 113 8.32 -1.72 5.15
N SER A 114 9.03 -0.59 5.12
CA SER A 114 9.57 0.09 6.30
C SER A 114 8.44 0.71 7.13
N LEU A 115 8.53 0.55 8.45
CA LEU A 115 7.62 1.15 9.41
C LEU A 115 8.19 2.44 9.99
N GLN A 116 9.51 2.47 10.20
CA GLN A 116 10.19 3.51 10.97
C GLN A 116 11.14 4.35 10.12
N CYS A 117 11.84 3.74 9.17
CA CYS A 117 12.81 4.43 8.35
C CYS A 117 12.11 5.26 7.25
N ASN A 118 12.52 6.53 7.11
CA ASN A 118 12.06 7.40 6.04
C ASN A 118 12.59 6.90 4.68
N ILE A 119 11.70 6.82 3.68
CA ILE A 119 12.05 6.34 2.35
C ILE A 119 13.05 7.24 1.60
N ASP A 120 13.04 8.56 1.84
CA ASP A 120 14.05 9.45 1.28
C ASP A 120 15.44 9.09 1.80
N ASP A 121 15.55 8.72 3.08
CA ASP A 121 16.82 8.31 3.69
C ASP A 121 17.26 6.94 3.17
N ILE A 122 16.34 5.96 3.08
CA ILE A 122 16.64 4.65 2.50
C ILE A 122 17.16 4.80 1.06
N ALA A 123 16.54 5.67 0.27
CA ALA A 123 16.90 5.90 -1.13
C ALA A 123 18.12 6.81 -1.31
N GLU A 124 18.78 7.29 -0.26
CA GLU A 124 19.84 8.30 -0.33
C GLU A 124 20.98 7.89 -1.27
N ARG A 125 21.46 6.64 -1.16
CA ARG A 125 22.57 6.08 -1.96
C ARG A 125 22.12 5.38 -3.24
N ALA A 126 20.81 5.30 -3.47
CA ALA A 126 20.23 4.56 -4.58
C ALA A 126 20.26 5.37 -5.89
N ASN A 127 20.42 4.68 -7.01
CA ASN A 127 20.27 5.27 -8.35
C ASN A 127 18.82 5.20 -8.82
N CYS A 128 18.43 6.04 -9.79
CA CYS A 128 17.08 6.02 -10.38
C CYS A 128 15.96 6.07 -9.33
N LYS A 129 16.02 7.08 -8.43
CA LYS A 129 15.15 7.19 -7.25
C LYS A 129 13.66 7.35 -7.60
N GLU A 130 13.34 7.71 -8.83
CA GLU A 130 11.99 7.86 -9.36
C GLU A 130 11.12 6.59 -9.30
N ARG A 131 11.74 5.41 -9.17
CA ARG A 131 11.06 4.10 -9.06
C ARG A 131 11.07 3.51 -7.64
N ILE A 132 11.54 4.27 -6.66
CA ILE A 132 11.62 3.86 -5.25
C ILE A 132 10.46 4.50 -4.48
N MET A 133 9.81 3.73 -3.61
CA MET A 133 8.77 4.21 -2.69
C MET A 133 8.63 3.29 -1.47
N ASN A 134 7.93 3.75 -0.43
CA ASN A 134 7.51 2.89 0.68
C ASN A 134 6.16 2.28 0.30
N LEU A 135 6.04 0.95 0.35
CA LEU A 135 4.83 0.17 0.13
C LEU A 135 4.59 -0.74 1.33
N ARG A 136 3.89 -0.21 2.33
CA ARG A 136 3.71 -0.88 3.61
C ARG A 136 2.43 -1.71 3.60
N PHE A 137 2.61 -3.02 3.53
CA PHE A 137 1.56 -4.00 3.71
C PHE A 137 1.19 -4.10 5.20
N LEU A 138 -0.10 -4.05 5.49
CA LEU A 138 -0.61 -4.22 6.85
C LEU A 138 -0.82 -5.70 7.16
N HIS A 139 -0.60 -6.07 8.43
CA HIS A 139 -0.86 -7.42 8.91
C HIS A 139 -2.33 -7.57 9.36
N PRO A 140 -3.03 -8.68 9.03
CA PRO A 140 -2.58 -9.82 8.22
C PRO A 140 -2.67 -9.60 6.70
N VAL A 141 -1.57 -9.87 5.98
CA VAL A 141 -1.39 -9.47 4.58
C VAL A 141 -2.46 -10.03 3.63
N TYR A 142 -2.92 -11.26 3.79
CA TYR A 142 -3.92 -11.82 2.86
C TYR A 142 -5.30 -11.18 2.98
N THR A 143 -5.64 -10.66 4.17
CA THR A 143 -7.00 -10.22 4.49
C THR A 143 -7.17 -8.72 4.53
N ILE A 144 -6.10 -7.98 4.83
CA ILE A 144 -6.12 -6.53 4.85
C ILE A 144 -5.88 -6.03 3.41
N PRO A 145 -6.90 -5.43 2.75
CA PRO A 145 -6.74 -4.94 1.38
C PRO A 145 -5.84 -3.72 1.29
N GLU A 146 -5.72 -2.94 2.37
CA GLU A 146 -5.00 -1.68 2.37
C GLU A 146 -3.47 -1.87 2.32
N VAL A 147 -2.83 -1.09 1.45
CA VAL A 147 -1.38 -0.94 1.36
C VAL A 147 -1.07 0.55 1.45
N GLU A 148 -0.29 0.94 2.44
CA GLU A 148 0.09 2.34 2.63
C GLU A 148 1.24 2.69 1.70
N ILE A 149 1.12 3.81 0.98
CA ILE A 149 2.21 4.36 0.16
C ILE A 149 2.81 5.62 0.79
N THR A 150 4.13 5.71 0.72
CA THR A 150 4.87 6.96 0.91
C THR A 150 5.85 7.12 -0.24
N THR A 151 5.77 8.23 -0.97
CA THR A 151 6.67 8.52 -2.09
C THR A 151 7.93 9.21 -1.59
N THR A 152 9.05 8.99 -2.29
CA THR A 152 10.22 9.87 -2.17
C THR A 152 9.92 11.19 -2.86
N ARG A 153 10.79 12.19 -2.66
CA ARG A 153 10.75 13.44 -3.45
C ARG A 153 10.97 13.25 -4.96
N HIS A 154 11.45 12.07 -5.37
CA HIS A 154 11.78 11.75 -6.75
C HIS A 154 10.74 10.85 -7.43
N THR A 155 9.91 10.15 -6.64
CA THR A 155 8.96 9.15 -7.16
C THR A 155 8.00 9.79 -8.16
N THR A 156 7.89 9.21 -9.35
CA THR A 156 7.01 9.75 -10.39
C THR A 156 5.57 9.23 -10.27
N PRO A 157 4.57 10.04 -10.67
CA PRO A 157 3.17 9.59 -10.72
C PRO A 157 2.98 8.32 -11.55
N ASP A 158 3.69 8.17 -12.67
CA ASP A 158 3.62 6.98 -13.52
C ASP A 158 4.03 5.70 -12.78
N ASN A 159 5.03 5.77 -11.91
CA ASN A 159 5.47 4.61 -11.12
C ASN A 159 4.49 4.31 -9.99
N VAL A 160 3.88 5.32 -9.38
CA VAL A 160 2.76 5.13 -8.43
C VAL A 160 1.59 4.43 -9.12
N GLU A 161 1.26 4.86 -10.33
CA GLU A 161 0.14 4.32 -11.11
C GLU A 161 0.38 2.84 -11.48
N LYS A 162 1.60 2.47 -11.88
CA LYS A 162 1.97 1.06 -12.10
C LYS A 162 1.77 0.20 -10.85
N VAL A 163 2.15 0.70 -9.68
CA VAL A 163 1.92 0.00 -8.40
C VAL A 163 0.43 -0.13 -8.11
N ARG A 164 -0.32 0.96 -8.26
CA ARG A 164 -1.78 0.96 -8.05
C ARG A 164 -2.45 -0.09 -8.93
N GLN A 165 -2.12 -0.14 -10.23
CA GLN A 165 -2.67 -1.12 -11.17
C GLN A 165 -2.33 -2.57 -10.80
N LEU A 166 -1.10 -2.83 -10.34
CA LEU A 166 -0.70 -4.16 -9.85
C LEU A 166 -1.56 -4.55 -8.64
N LEU A 167 -1.61 -3.68 -7.63
CA LEU A 167 -2.31 -3.95 -6.37
C LEU A 167 -3.82 -4.10 -6.56
N GLU A 168 -4.45 -3.26 -7.38
CA GLU A 168 -5.89 -3.34 -7.65
C GLU A 168 -6.31 -4.62 -8.36
N LYS A 169 -5.47 -5.16 -9.24
CA LYS A 169 -5.70 -6.49 -9.87
C LYS A 169 -5.72 -7.62 -8.84
N MET A 170 -5.10 -7.42 -7.68
CA MET A 170 -5.14 -8.33 -6.53
C MET A 170 -6.27 -7.96 -5.54
N GLY A 171 -7.11 -6.99 -5.87
CA GLY A 171 -8.12 -6.43 -4.98
C GLY A 171 -7.52 -5.77 -3.74
N LYS A 172 -6.28 -5.28 -3.81
CA LYS A 172 -5.67 -4.42 -2.80
C LYS A 172 -6.00 -2.96 -3.11
N THR A 173 -5.96 -2.11 -2.09
CA THR A 173 -6.22 -0.67 -2.21
C THR A 173 -5.00 0.09 -1.72
N LEU A 174 -4.41 0.89 -2.61
CA LEU A 174 -3.32 1.79 -2.26
C LEU A 174 -3.90 3.04 -1.59
N PHE A 175 -3.32 3.48 -0.48
CA PHE A 175 -3.74 4.71 0.19
C PHE A 175 -2.55 5.51 0.73
N TYR A 176 -2.70 6.83 0.74
CA TYR A 176 -1.78 7.73 1.41
C TYR A 176 -2.22 7.92 2.85
N ARG A 177 -1.29 7.74 3.80
CA ARG A 177 -1.57 7.99 5.21
C ARG A 177 -1.52 9.49 5.51
N SER A 178 -2.47 9.95 6.32
CA SER A 178 -2.39 11.25 6.98
C SER A 178 -1.74 11.10 8.35
N GLY A 179 -0.81 11.98 8.71
CA GLY A 179 -0.15 12.01 10.03
C GLY A 179 1.26 11.42 10.05
N LYS A 180 1.90 11.40 11.24
CA LYS A 180 3.30 10.96 11.41
C LYS A 180 3.45 9.52 11.90
N GLU A 181 2.50 9.01 12.67
CA GLU A 181 2.58 7.67 13.27
C GLU A 181 2.07 6.55 12.34
N PRO A 182 2.80 5.43 12.24
CA PRO A 182 2.40 4.34 11.36
C PRO A 182 1.06 3.74 11.77
N LEU A 183 0.19 3.46 10.80
CA LEU A 183 -1.09 2.78 11.07
C LEU A 183 -0.83 1.33 11.51
N ILE A 184 -1.14 1.02 12.76
CA ILE A 184 -1.11 -0.35 13.31
C ILE A 184 -2.56 -0.71 13.65
N LEU A 185 -3.05 -1.81 13.10
CA LEU A 185 -4.43 -2.22 13.28
C LEU A 185 -4.61 -2.92 14.62
N SER A 186 -5.63 -2.54 15.38
CA SER A 186 -6.09 -3.29 16.54
C SER A 186 -6.79 -4.59 16.12
N ASP A 187 -6.94 -5.54 17.06
CA ASP A 187 -7.63 -6.81 16.78
C ASP A 187 -9.06 -6.62 16.27
N ILE A 188 -9.76 -5.62 16.81
CA ILE A 188 -11.12 -5.25 16.37
C ILE A 188 -11.09 -4.76 14.92
N GLN A 189 -10.12 -3.91 14.56
CA GLN A 189 -9.95 -3.40 13.21
C GLN A 189 -9.57 -4.51 12.22
N ILE A 190 -8.72 -5.45 12.64
CA ILE A 190 -8.36 -6.64 11.86
C ILE A 190 -9.59 -7.50 11.61
N ALA A 191 -10.37 -7.82 12.66
CA ALA A 191 -11.57 -8.63 12.55
C ALA A 191 -12.62 -8.01 11.63
N SER A 192 -12.85 -6.70 11.76
CA SER A 192 -13.76 -5.94 10.91
C SER A 192 -13.36 -6.02 9.42
N ARG A 193 -12.08 -5.77 9.13
CA ARG A 193 -11.54 -5.83 7.75
C ARG A 193 -11.58 -7.24 7.17
N LYS A 194 -11.25 -8.26 7.98
CA LYS A 194 -11.39 -9.68 7.59
C LYS A 194 -12.82 -10.01 7.18
N LEU A 195 -13.80 -9.58 7.98
CA LEU A 195 -15.21 -9.81 7.69
C LEU A 195 -15.64 -9.09 6.40
N ALA A 196 -15.22 -7.84 6.20
CA ALA A 196 -15.49 -7.09 4.98
C ALA A 196 -14.91 -7.77 3.75
N ARG A 197 -13.64 -8.20 3.81
CA ARG A 197 -12.98 -8.91 2.71
C ARG A 197 -13.67 -10.23 2.36
N ARG A 198 -14.07 -11.00 3.38
CA ARG A 198 -14.83 -12.25 3.17
C ARG A 198 -16.16 -11.98 2.47
N LYS A 199 -16.90 -10.96 2.89
CA LYS A 199 -18.15 -10.53 2.21
C LYS A 199 -17.89 -10.12 0.76
N GLN A 200 -16.80 -9.40 0.48
CA GLN A 200 -16.41 -8.99 -0.88
C GLN A 200 -16.14 -10.21 -1.77
N ILE A 201 -15.35 -11.18 -1.30
CA ILE A 201 -15.04 -12.42 -2.03
C ILE A 201 -16.31 -13.21 -2.32
N LEU A 202 -17.22 -13.33 -1.34
CA LEU A 202 -18.49 -14.04 -1.52
C LEU A 202 -19.41 -13.34 -2.53
N ARG A 203 -19.47 -12.01 -2.52
CA ARG A 203 -20.22 -11.22 -3.53
C ARG A 203 -19.65 -11.44 -4.94
N GLN A 204 -18.32 -11.44 -5.08
CA GLN A 204 -17.66 -11.65 -6.37
C GLN A 204 -17.86 -13.07 -6.93
N ARG A 205 -17.95 -14.10 -6.08
CA ARG A 205 -18.30 -15.46 -6.52
C ARG A 205 -19.71 -15.57 -7.12
N GLY A 206 -20.59 -14.59 -6.89
CA GLY A 206 -21.95 -14.55 -7.41
C GLY A 206 -22.20 -13.62 -8.62
N LEU A 207 -21.25 -12.76 -8.98
CA LEU A 207 -21.43 -11.74 -10.02
C LEU A 207 -20.17 -11.63 -10.90
N ALA A 208 -20.33 -11.76 -12.21
CA ALA A 208 -19.28 -11.56 -13.23
C ALA A 208 -18.92 -10.06 -13.44
N GLY A 209 -18.70 -9.30 -12.36
CA GLY A 209 -18.53 -7.85 -12.40
C GLY A 209 -17.33 -7.34 -11.59
N PHE A 210 -16.62 -6.36 -12.17
CA PHE A 210 -15.48 -5.63 -11.60
C PHE A 210 -15.72 -5.11 -10.17
N PRO A 211 -14.67 -4.98 -9.33
CA PRO A 211 -14.82 -4.58 -7.94
C PRO A 211 -15.15 -3.09 -7.79
N LEU A 212 -16.26 -2.78 -7.11
CA LEU A 212 -16.41 -1.54 -6.35
C LEU A 212 -15.73 -1.76 -4.98
N ASN A 213 -14.58 -1.12 -4.77
CA ASN A 213 -13.90 -1.10 -3.48
C ASN A 213 -14.60 -0.08 -2.56
N ASP A 214 -15.71 -0.47 -1.95
CA ASP A 214 -16.24 0.26 -0.78
C ASP A 214 -15.35 -0.07 0.41
N VAL A 215 -14.48 0.87 0.79
CA VAL A 215 -13.55 0.77 1.93
C VAL A 215 -14.31 1.08 3.23
N PRO A 216 -14.58 0.10 4.12
CA PRO A 216 -15.31 0.36 5.36
C PRO A 216 -14.36 0.82 6.48
N GLY A 217 -14.69 1.95 7.13
CA GLY A 217 -14.16 2.31 8.45
C GLY A 217 -12.70 2.76 8.50
N LEU A 218 -12.41 3.95 7.97
CA LEU A 218 -11.16 4.68 8.21
C LEU A 218 -11.20 5.55 9.47
N GLY A 219 -12.38 5.80 10.06
CA GLY A 219 -12.52 6.50 11.33
C GLY A 219 -12.03 5.64 12.50
N HIS A 220 -10.94 6.06 13.12
CA HIS A 220 -10.67 5.76 14.53
C HIS A 220 -10.90 7.05 15.31
N ASP A 221 -11.53 6.95 16.46
CA ASP A 221 -11.54 8.03 17.43
C ASP A 221 -10.10 8.23 17.89
N GLY A 222 -9.51 9.38 17.49
CA GLY A 222 -8.24 9.84 18.03
C GLY A 222 -8.24 9.77 19.54
N ASN A 223 -7.07 9.46 20.13
CA ASN A 223 -6.83 9.54 21.57
C ASN A 223 -7.54 10.78 22.15
N THR A 224 -8.68 10.55 22.81
CA THR A 224 -9.36 11.57 23.58
C THR A 224 -8.48 11.84 24.79
N THR A 225 -7.82 13.00 24.80
CA THR A 225 -7.38 13.61 26.05
C THR A 225 -8.60 13.73 26.96
N PRO A 226 -8.49 13.44 28.27
CA PRO A 226 -9.63 13.53 29.16
C PRO A 226 -10.14 14.96 29.19
N MET A 227 -11.47 15.10 29.18
CA MET A 227 -12.22 16.34 29.30
C MET A 227 -11.56 17.33 30.27
N GLN A 228 -11.26 18.52 29.76
CA GLN A 228 -11.31 19.74 30.55
C GLN A 228 -12.34 20.63 29.88
N ASP A 229 -13.39 20.94 30.64
CA ASP A 229 -14.41 21.92 30.30
C ASP A 229 -13.73 23.27 30.10
N ASP A 230 -13.93 23.89 28.93
CA ASP A 230 -13.98 25.34 28.80
C ASP A 230 -14.75 25.74 27.54
N ASP A 231 -15.81 26.52 27.76
CA ASP A 231 -16.67 27.14 26.77
C ASP A 231 -15.88 28.08 25.85
N CYS A 232 -15.78 27.77 24.55
CA CYS A 232 -15.65 28.81 23.51
C CYS A 232 -15.96 28.27 22.10
N ALA A 233 -16.96 28.86 21.44
CA ALA A 233 -17.34 28.55 20.07
C ALA A 233 -16.22 28.88 19.07
N THR A 234 -15.79 27.91 18.24
CA THR A 234 -15.18 28.15 16.92
C THR A 234 -15.50 27.01 15.93
N SER A 235 -15.71 27.40 14.68
CA SER A 235 -16.23 26.65 13.53
C SER A 235 -15.43 25.40 13.13
N ASN A 236 -16.13 24.30 12.82
CA ASN A 236 -15.57 23.09 12.20
C ASN A 236 -14.94 23.40 10.82
N ASP A 237 -13.61 23.41 10.72
CA ASP A 237 -12.83 23.72 9.51
C ASP A 237 -12.66 22.50 8.56
N SER A 238 -13.62 21.56 8.57
CA SER A 238 -13.57 20.30 7.78
C SER A 238 -14.44 20.30 6.51
N ASP A 239 -15.26 21.33 6.34
CA ASP A 239 -16.31 21.32 5.32
C ASP A 239 -15.84 21.94 4.02
N CYS A 240 -16.35 21.43 2.89
CA CYS A 240 -16.01 21.89 1.56
C CYS A 240 -16.26 23.39 1.43
N ALA A 241 -15.25 24.14 0.99
CA ALA A 241 -15.36 25.60 0.85
C ALA A 241 -16.33 26.07 -0.25
N ILE A 242 -16.83 25.15 -1.08
CA ILE A 242 -17.77 25.45 -2.17
C ILE A 242 -19.20 25.17 -1.74
N CYS A 243 -19.52 23.93 -1.35
CA CYS A 243 -20.89 23.58 -1.00
C CYS A 243 -21.22 23.74 0.49
N MET A 244 -20.22 23.85 1.37
CA MET A 244 -20.36 23.93 2.82
C MET A 244 -21.21 22.81 3.45
N ASP A 245 -21.39 21.71 2.72
CA ASP A 245 -22.32 20.62 3.06
C ASP A 245 -21.60 19.28 3.22
N ARG A 246 -20.62 19.01 2.35
CA ARG A 246 -19.82 17.77 2.38
C ARG A 246 -18.43 18.04 2.92
N LYS A 247 -17.83 17.05 3.59
CA LYS A 247 -16.44 17.11 4.03
C LYS A 247 -15.47 17.25 2.85
N ARG A 248 -14.34 17.91 3.09
CA ARG A 248 -13.22 18.00 2.15
C ARG A 248 -12.62 16.60 1.98
N ASP A 249 -12.69 16.04 0.76
CA ASP A 249 -12.22 14.69 0.43
C ASP A 249 -11.51 14.66 -0.94
N CYS A 250 -11.02 15.81 -1.43
CA CYS A 250 -10.42 15.91 -2.75
C CYS A 250 -9.23 16.88 -2.82
N LEU A 251 -8.09 16.40 -3.32
CA LEU A 251 -6.90 17.18 -3.64
C LEU A 251 -6.95 17.67 -5.09
N LEU A 252 -6.71 18.97 -5.29
CA LEU A 252 -6.64 19.57 -6.62
C LEU A 252 -5.20 19.54 -7.14
N CYS A 253 -4.94 18.85 -8.25
CA CYS A 253 -3.59 18.78 -8.85
C CYS A 253 -3.35 19.94 -9.81
N PRO A 254 -2.13 20.50 -9.87
CA PRO A 254 -0.89 20.02 -9.23
C PRO A 254 -0.62 20.62 -7.84
N CYS A 255 -1.53 21.43 -7.28
CA CYS A 255 -1.25 22.19 -6.06
C CYS A 255 -1.50 21.42 -4.75
N HIS A 256 -2.19 20.29 -4.81
CA HIS A 256 -2.57 19.43 -3.69
C HIS A 256 -3.35 20.15 -2.56
N HIS A 257 -4.11 21.20 -2.87
CA HIS A 257 -4.98 21.83 -1.87
C HIS A 257 -6.23 20.97 -1.62
N LEU A 258 -6.44 20.59 -0.36
CA LEU A 258 -7.62 19.88 0.12
C LEU A 258 -8.70 20.88 0.57
N VAL A 259 -9.44 21.44 -0.38
CA VAL A 259 -10.42 22.52 -0.12
C VAL A 259 -11.86 22.16 -0.53
N THR A 260 -12.02 21.11 -1.33
CA THR A 260 -13.31 20.72 -1.91
C THR A 260 -13.69 19.28 -1.60
N CYS A 261 -14.99 19.00 -1.59
CA CYS A 261 -15.47 17.62 -1.76
C CYS A 261 -15.34 17.18 -3.22
N HIS A 262 -15.37 15.87 -3.47
CA HIS A 262 -15.18 15.25 -4.78
C HIS A 262 -16.14 15.78 -5.85
N GLU A 263 -17.41 15.95 -5.51
CA GLU A 263 -18.43 16.45 -6.45
C GLU A 263 -18.22 17.92 -6.82
N CYS A 264 -17.75 18.75 -5.87
CA CYS A 264 -17.38 20.13 -6.16
C CYS A 264 -16.09 20.20 -6.97
N ALA A 265 -15.10 19.32 -6.69
CA ALA A 265 -13.86 19.24 -7.45
C ALA A 265 -14.11 18.86 -8.92
N LYS A 266 -14.98 17.87 -9.18
CA LYS A 266 -15.41 17.53 -10.55
C LYS A 266 -16.04 18.72 -11.27
N SER A 267 -16.87 19.48 -10.55
CA SER A 267 -17.54 20.66 -11.11
C SER A 267 -16.54 21.74 -11.51
N LEU A 268 -15.46 21.94 -10.73
CA LEU A 268 -14.38 22.87 -11.08
C LEU A 268 -13.64 22.41 -12.35
N VAL A 269 -13.26 21.13 -12.44
CA VAL A 269 -12.56 20.58 -13.62
C VAL A 269 -13.44 20.69 -14.87
N ASN A 270 -14.72 20.32 -14.77
CA ASN A 270 -15.66 20.39 -15.89
C ASN A 270 -15.86 21.83 -16.42
N ARG A 271 -15.73 22.82 -15.53
CA ARG A 271 -15.85 24.24 -15.87
C ARG A 271 -14.51 24.90 -16.23
N GLN A 272 -13.40 24.15 -16.17
CA GLN A 272 -12.04 24.67 -16.33
C GLN A 272 -11.71 25.82 -15.35
N ASP A 273 -12.29 25.76 -14.15
CA ASP A 273 -12.03 26.73 -13.08
C ASP A 273 -10.68 26.44 -12.39
N SER A 274 -10.03 27.48 -11.87
CA SER A 274 -8.79 27.36 -11.10
C SER A 274 -9.03 26.95 -9.63
N CYS A 275 -7.97 26.46 -8.97
CA CYS A 275 -7.97 26.17 -7.55
C CYS A 275 -8.45 27.38 -6.70
N PRO A 276 -9.46 27.22 -5.82
CA PRO A 276 -9.99 28.31 -5.00
C PRO A 276 -8.97 28.95 -4.04
N ILE A 277 -7.90 28.23 -3.71
CA ILE A 277 -6.86 28.70 -2.77
C ILE A 277 -5.74 29.44 -3.51
N CYS A 278 -5.12 28.81 -4.50
CA CYS A 278 -3.91 29.34 -5.14
C CYS A 278 -4.09 29.80 -6.59
N ARG A 279 -5.31 29.69 -7.14
CA ARG A 279 -5.67 30.06 -8.52
C ARG A 279 -4.88 29.35 -9.63
N LYS A 280 -4.12 28.29 -9.30
CA LYS A 280 -3.51 27.40 -10.30
C LYS A 280 -4.59 26.61 -11.05
N GLU A 281 -4.34 26.36 -12.32
CA GLU A 281 -5.16 25.48 -13.15
C GLU A 281 -5.22 24.07 -12.55
N ILE A 282 -6.39 23.44 -12.62
CA ILE A 282 -6.64 22.11 -12.07
C ILE A 282 -6.56 21.10 -13.22
N SER A 283 -5.49 20.31 -13.26
CA SER A 283 -5.31 19.29 -14.31
C SER A 283 -6.00 17.96 -13.97
N GLU A 284 -6.08 17.65 -12.67
CA GLU A 284 -6.62 16.39 -12.17
C GLU A 284 -7.14 16.58 -10.74
N ILE A 285 -8.03 15.69 -10.31
CA ILE A 285 -8.55 15.65 -8.95
C ILE A 285 -8.30 14.27 -8.35
N ILE A 286 -7.73 14.24 -7.15
CA ILE A 286 -7.45 12.99 -6.43
C ILE A 286 -8.38 12.94 -5.24
N ARG A 287 -9.26 11.94 -5.21
CA ARG A 287 -10.12 11.70 -4.04
C ARG A 287 -9.27 11.14 -2.90
N VAL A 288 -9.33 11.81 -1.76
CA VAL A 288 -8.67 11.37 -0.51
C VAL A 288 -9.73 10.93 0.48
N TYR A 289 -9.55 9.75 1.04
CA TYR A 289 -10.44 9.26 2.08
C TYR A 289 -9.92 9.78 3.41
N THR A 290 -10.58 10.80 3.95
CA THR A 290 -10.36 11.26 5.31
C THR A 290 -11.00 10.29 6.29
N ALA A 291 -10.24 9.94 7.34
CA ALA A 291 -10.68 9.11 8.45
C ALA A 291 -11.87 9.74 9.20
#